data_AF-C6JSE8-F1
#
_entry.id   AF-C6JSE8-F1
#
_cell.length_a   1.000
_cell.length_b   1.000
_cell.length_c   1.000
_cell.angle_alpha   90.00
_cell.angle_beta   90.00
_cell.angle_gamma   90.00
#
_symmetry.space_group_name_H-M   'P 1'
#
loop_
_entity.id
_entity.type
_entity.pdbx_description
1 polymer ?
#
loop_
_entity_poly.entity_id
_entity_poly.type
_entity_poly.pdbx_seq_one_letter_code
_entity_poly.pdbx_strand_id
1 'polypeptide(L)'
;MEVLNLLLLWVVQQQLLTPVTGIIGSRVSLYADDLVIFVAPVEEDLSTIRIVLQIFGQASGLFSNLDKSKATPIHCTEQDLARVQRILGCQAEGFPSRYLGVPLSVYKLKRSDEQPLVDRVANRIPGWKGQMLNVAGRTVLVKATLSAIPVHTSIALYLSPWAINAIDKLRRAFIWAGTDNVQGGRCKVAWPTVCRPKELGGLGVTDLRRAGVALRVRWVWRDRLSGRTPATKEGAVLALFQAATVFHLGNGQSTFFWTNRWLDGSSIQTMAPNVFRAVKARKKKATVAEALHEFAWVRHIQGALTMQLL
;
A
#
# COMPACT_ATOMS: atom_id res chain seq x y z
N MET A 1 -3.58 -25.80 -1.97
CA MET A 1 -3.82 -24.36 -2.22
C MET A 1 -3.36 -23.90 -3.60
N GLU A 2 -2.17 -24.30 -4.08
CA GLU A 2 -1.73 -23.97 -5.44
C GLU A 2 -2.70 -24.44 -6.54
N VAL A 3 -3.24 -25.66 -6.42
CA VAL A 3 -4.26 -26.19 -7.34
C VAL A 3 -5.51 -25.30 -7.38
N LEU A 4 -6.00 -24.81 -6.24
CA LEU A 4 -7.15 -23.90 -6.19
C LEU A 4 -6.83 -22.58 -6.89
N ASN A 5 -5.63 -22.05 -6.70
CA ASN A 5 -5.17 -20.85 -7.40
C ASN A 5 -5.18 -21.07 -8.92
N LEU A 6 -4.65 -22.20 -9.39
CA LEU A 6 -4.63 -22.55 -10.82
C LEU A 6 -6.04 -22.72 -11.39
N LEU A 7 -6.95 -23.36 -10.66
CA LEU A 7 -8.36 -23.49 -11.06
C LEU A 7 -9.03 -22.12 -11.21
N LEU A 8 -8.86 -21.24 -10.24
CA LEU A 8 -9.44 -19.89 -10.28
C LEU A 8 -8.81 -19.04 -11.41
N LEU A 9 -7.50 -19.15 -11.63
CA LEU A 9 -6.84 -18.49 -12.75
C LEU A 9 -7.32 -19.03 -14.10
N TRP A 10 -7.54 -20.35 -14.21
CA TRP A 10 -8.10 -20.97 -15.41
C TRP A 10 -9.50 -20.46 -15.71
N VAL A 11 -10.38 -20.39 -14.71
CA VAL A 11 -11.74 -19.82 -14.85
C VAL A 11 -11.70 -18.38 -15.36
N VAL A 12 -10.77 -17.56 -14.85
CA VAL A 12 -10.57 -16.18 -15.31
C VAL A 12 -10.05 -16.14 -16.75
N GLN A 13 -9.13 -17.04 -17.13
CA GLN A 13 -8.60 -17.14 -18.50
C GLN A 13 -9.69 -17.55 -19.51
N GLN A 14 -10.61 -18.43 -19.11
CA GLN A 14 -11.75 -18.86 -19.93
C GLN A 14 -12.87 -17.81 -19.99
N GLN A 15 -12.70 -16.64 -19.37
CA GLN A 15 -13.70 -15.56 -19.34
C GLN A 15 -15.07 -15.97 -18.79
N LEU A 16 -15.09 -16.96 -17.90
CA LEU A 16 -16.32 -17.46 -17.25
C LEU A 16 -16.82 -16.53 -16.13
N LEU A 17 -16.12 -15.43 -15.85
CA LEU A 17 -16.48 -14.45 -14.83
C LEU A 17 -16.54 -13.06 -15.42
N THR A 18 -17.63 -12.35 -15.10
CA THR A 18 -17.88 -10.98 -15.55
C THR A 18 -16.72 -10.04 -15.16
N PRO A 19 -16.17 -9.23 -16.09
CA PRO A 19 -15.23 -8.13 -15.81
C PRO A 19 -15.63 -7.27 -14.61
N VAL A 20 -14.84 -7.31 -13.52
CA VAL A 20 -15.03 -6.38 -12.39
C VAL A 20 -14.18 -5.15 -12.63
N THR A 21 -14.83 -3.99 -12.77
CA THR A 21 -14.18 -2.71 -13.01
C THR A 21 -13.33 -2.28 -11.81
N GLY A 22 -12.17 -1.69 -12.08
CA GLY A 22 -11.27 -1.15 -11.05
C GLY A 22 -10.29 -2.14 -10.42
N ILE A 23 -10.39 -3.44 -10.71
CA ILE A 23 -9.38 -4.41 -10.27
C ILE A 23 -8.17 -4.35 -11.21
N ILE A 24 -7.03 -3.92 -10.66
CA ILE A 24 -5.75 -3.90 -11.37
C ILE A 24 -4.96 -5.15 -10.97
N GLY A 25 -5.01 -6.19 -11.80
CA GLY A 25 -4.29 -7.45 -11.58
C GLY A 25 -5.22 -8.60 -11.17
N SER A 26 -4.83 -9.37 -10.15
CA SER A 26 -5.50 -10.61 -9.78
C SER A 26 -6.81 -10.37 -9.05
N ARG A 27 -7.89 -11.03 -9.48
CA ARG A 27 -9.19 -11.07 -8.79
C ARG A 27 -9.20 -11.95 -7.55
N VAL A 28 -8.16 -12.75 -7.38
CA VAL A 28 -8.03 -13.71 -6.30
C VAL A 28 -6.71 -13.48 -5.59
N SER A 29 -6.76 -13.49 -4.27
CA SER A 29 -5.59 -13.48 -3.40
C SER A 29 -5.69 -14.67 -2.45
N LEU A 30 -4.65 -15.50 -2.41
CA LEU A 30 -4.53 -16.62 -1.48
C LEU A 30 -3.28 -16.42 -0.60
N TYR A 31 -3.44 -16.64 0.69
CA TYR A 31 -2.34 -16.69 1.63
C TYR A 31 -2.62 -17.77 2.68
N ALA A 32 -1.82 -18.84 2.67
CA ALA A 32 -2.11 -20.05 3.45
C ALA A 32 -3.57 -20.50 3.22
N ASP A 33 -4.41 -20.50 4.25
CA ASP A 33 -5.83 -20.82 4.24
C ASP A 33 -6.75 -19.61 3.96
N ASP A 34 -6.24 -18.38 4.03
CA ASP A 34 -7.01 -17.16 3.79
C ASP A 34 -7.16 -16.87 2.29
N LEU A 35 -8.41 -16.90 1.81
CA LEU A 35 -8.80 -16.65 0.42
C LEU A 35 -9.68 -15.40 0.33
N VAL A 36 -9.34 -14.49 -0.59
CA VAL A 36 -10.21 -13.38 -1.01
C VAL A 36 -10.45 -13.47 -2.51
N ILE A 37 -11.73 -13.43 -2.90
CA ILE A 37 -12.18 -13.43 -4.29
C ILE A 37 -13.02 -12.17 -4.52
N PHE A 38 -12.69 -11.42 -5.56
CA PHE A 38 -13.52 -10.35 -6.06
C PHE A 38 -14.38 -10.84 -7.23
N VAL A 39 -15.70 -10.82 -7.02
CA VAL A 39 -16.69 -11.39 -7.94
C VAL A 39 -17.81 -10.37 -8.18
N ALA A 40 -18.34 -10.32 -9.40
CA ALA A 40 -19.52 -9.50 -9.67
C ALA A 40 -20.75 -10.18 -9.01
N PRO A 41 -21.76 -9.44 -8.55
CA PRO A 41 -22.96 -10.02 -7.93
C PRO A 41 -23.93 -10.64 -8.96
N VAL A 42 -23.40 -11.35 -9.96
CA VAL A 42 -24.14 -12.04 -11.02
C VAL A 42 -24.30 -13.51 -10.62
N GLU A 43 -25.49 -14.07 -10.85
CA GLU A 43 -25.82 -15.45 -10.42
C GLU A 43 -24.89 -16.50 -11.04
N GLU A 44 -24.55 -16.34 -12.32
CA GLU A 44 -23.61 -17.22 -13.04
C GLU A 44 -22.20 -17.15 -12.45
N ASP A 45 -21.68 -15.95 -12.19
CA ASP A 45 -20.37 -15.74 -11.56
C ASP A 45 -20.30 -16.42 -10.18
N LEU A 46 -21.31 -16.21 -9.33
CA LEU A 46 -21.37 -16.77 -7.98
C LEU A 46 -21.49 -18.29 -8.00
N SER A 47 -22.30 -18.84 -8.91
CA SER A 47 -22.46 -20.28 -9.10
C SER A 47 -21.16 -20.92 -9.59
N THR A 48 -20.45 -20.26 -10.51
CA THR A 48 -19.15 -20.69 -11.01
C THR A 48 -18.13 -20.78 -9.87
N ILE A 49 -18.03 -19.74 -9.03
CA ILE A 49 -17.13 -19.77 -7.87
C ILE A 49 -17.49 -20.90 -6.90
N ARG A 50 -18.78 -21.10 -6.62
CA ARG A 50 -19.24 -22.21 -5.76
C ARG A 50 -18.82 -23.57 -6.32
N ILE A 51 -19.03 -23.81 -7.61
CA ILE A 51 -18.66 -25.06 -8.29
C ILE A 51 -17.16 -25.29 -8.20
N VAL A 52 -16.33 -24.26 -8.46
CA VAL A 52 -14.87 -24.36 -8.37
C VAL A 52 -14.42 -24.74 -6.96
N LEU A 53 -14.97 -24.09 -5.94
CA LEU A 53 -14.68 -24.41 -4.55
C LEU A 53 -15.11 -25.84 -4.19
N GLN A 54 -16.26 -26.29 -4.70
CA GLN A 54 -16.76 -27.65 -4.47
C GLN A 54 -15.90 -28.71 -5.16
N ILE A 55 -15.52 -28.51 -6.43
CA ILE A 55 -14.62 -29.42 -7.17
C ILE A 55 -13.29 -29.52 -6.44
N PHE A 56 -12.71 -28.39 -6.02
CA PHE A 56 -11.48 -28.38 -5.25
C PHE A 56 -11.63 -29.13 -3.92
N GLY A 57 -12.72 -28.90 -3.18
CA GLY A 57 -12.97 -29.58 -1.92
C GLY A 57 -13.16 -31.08 -2.06
N GLN A 58 -13.88 -31.53 -3.09
CA GLN A 58 -14.05 -32.95 -3.41
C GLN A 58 -12.73 -33.62 -3.80
N ALA A 59 -11.88 -32.94 -4.58
CA ALA A 59 -10.61 -33.49 -5.03
C ALA A 59 -9.53 -33.50 -3.93
N SER A 60 -9.53 -32.51 -3.03
CA SER A 60 -8.47 -32.33 -2.02
C SER A 60 -8.86 -32.74 -0.61
N GLY A 61 -10.16 -32.93 -0.33
CA GLY A 61 -10.70 -33.06 1.02
C GLY A 61 -10.77 -31.75 1.81
N LEU A 62 -10.39 -30.60 1.23
CA LEU A 62 -10.37 -29.30 1.90
C LEU A 62 -11.59 -28.45 1.52
N PHE A 63 -12.54 -28.31 2.44
CA PHE A 63 -13.78 -27.57 2.22
C PHE A 63 -13.75 -26.16 2.82
N SER A 64 -14.38 -25.21 2.13
CA SER A 64 -14.56 -23.84 2.62
C SER A 64 -15.42 -23.82 3.89
N ASN A 65 -14.92 -23.16 4.94
CA ASN A 65 -15.70 -22.93 6.15
C ASN A 65 -16.62 -21.72 5.93
N LEU A 66 -17.91 -21.97 5.69
CA LEU A 66 -18.89 -20.91 5.41
C LEU A 66 -19.19 -20.02 6.62
N ASP A 67 -19.03 -20.52 7.85
CA ASP A 67 -19.22 -19.74 9.07
C ASP A 67 -18.13 -18.68 9.25
N LYS A 68 -16.90 -18.99 8.80
CA LYS A 68 -15.78 -18.04 8.78
C LYS A 68 -15.75 -17.20 7.50
N SER A 69 -16.40 -17.66 6.43
CA SER A 69 -16.42 -16.95 5.15
C SER A 69 -17.41 -15.80 5.21
N LYS A 70 -17.04 -14.67 4.63
CA LYS A 70 -17.86 -13.45 4.66
C LYS A 70 -17.95 -12.83 3.28
N ALA A 71 -19.17 -12.40 2.92
CA ALA A 71 -19.43 -11.57 1.76
C ALA A 71 -19.44 -10.10 2.17
N THR A 72 -18.60 -9.30 1.52
CA THR A 72 -18.53 -7.86 1.79
C THR A 72 -18.92 -7.07 0.54
N PRO A 73 -20.02 -6.29 0.56
CA PRO A 73 -20.49 -5.58 -0.61
C PRO A 73 -19.62 -4.36 -0.93
N ILE A 74 -19.28 -4.17 -2.20
CA ILE A 74 -18.57 -2.98 -2.71
C ILE A 74 -19.46 -2.37 -3.80
N HIS A 75 -20.15 -1.28 -3.46
CA HIS A 75 -21.15 -0.65 -4.34
C HIS A 75 -22.26 -1.60 -4.84
N CYS A 76 -22.68 -2.54 -3.99
CA CYS A 76 -23.77 -3.47 -4.27
C CYS A 76 -25.07 -3.05 -3.57
N THR A 77 -26.22 -3.48 -4.11
CA THR A 77 -27.53 -3.31 -3.47
C THR A 77 -27.78 -4.38 -2.41
N GLU A 78 -28.80 -4.19 -1.58
CA GLU A 78 -29.23 -5.25 -0.63
C GLU A 78 -29.72 -6.51 -1.35
N GLN A 79 -30.31 -6.37 -2.54
CA GLN A 79 -30.75 -7.50 -3.37
C GLN A 79 -29.56 -8.33 -3.85
N ASP A 80 -28.47 -7.66 -4.24
CA ASP A 80 -27.22 -8.33 -4.63
C ASP A 80 -26.62 -9.11 -3.46
N LEU A 81 -26.64 -8.53 -2.26
CA LEU A 81 -26.15 -9.18 -1.06
C LEU A 81 -26.98 -10.41 -0.71
N ALA A 82 -28.31 -10.32 -0.76
CA ALA A 82 -29.20 -11.44 -0.58
C ALA A 82 -28.95 -12.56 -1.61
N ARG A 83 -28.67 -12.20 -2.87
CA ARG A 83 -28.27 -13.16 -3.92
C ARG A 83 -26.97 -13.88 -3.56
N VAL A 84 -25.95 -13.15 -3.10
CA VAL A 84 -24.67 -13.74 -2.66
C VAL A 84 -24.87 -14.70 -1.49
N GLN A 85 -25.64 -14.30 -0.47
CA GLN A 85 -25.92 -15.14 0.69
C GLN A 85 -26.68 -16.42 0.29
N ARG A 86 -27.67 -16.32 -0.60
CA ARG A 86 -28.41 -17.48 -1.11
C ARG A 86 -27.52 -18.47 -1.86
N ILE A 87 -26.63 -17.98 -2.72
CA ILE A 87 -25.83 -18.85 -3.60
C ILE A 87 -24.60 -19.40 -2.89
N LEU A 88 -23.82 -18.55 -2.22
CA LEU A 88 -22.56 -18.94 -1.57
C LEU A 88 -22.75 -19.43 -0.13
N GLY A 89 -23.87 -19.10 0.53
CA GLY A 89 -24.16 -19.55 1.89
C GLY A 89 -23.31 -18.90 2.98
N CYS A 90 -22.61 -17.78 2.70
CA CYS A 90 -21.77 -17.07 3.66
C CYS A 90 -22.49 -15.85 4.25
N GLN A 91 -22.09 -15.45 5.46
CA GLN A 91 -22.67 -14.28 6.11
C GLN A 91 -22.23 -12.97 5.43
N ALA A 92 -23.08 -11.96 5.51
CA ALA A 92 -22.72 -10.63 5.03
C ALA A 92 -22.01 -9.84 6.14
N GLU A 93 -20.95 -9.13 5.78
CA GLU A 93 -20.27 -8.17 6.65
C GLU A 93 -20.15 -6.81 5.95
N GLY A 94 -20.20 -5.72 6.71
CA GLY A 94 -20.04 -4.38 6.16
C GLY A 94 -18.62 -4.13 5.61
N PHE A 95 -18.53 -3.24 4.62
CA PHE A 95 -17.25 -2.76 4.07
C PHE A 95 -16.85 -1.46 4.78
N PRO A 96 -15.60 -1.29 5.24
CA PRO A 96 -14.38 -2.00 4.84
C PRO A 96 -14.15 -3.28 5.65
N SER A 97 -13.64 -4.33 5.00
CA SER A 97 -13.30 -5.61 5.66
C SER A 97 -11.82 -5.69 6.03
N ARG A 98 -11.43 -6.72 6.79
CA ARG A 98 -10.01 -6.98 7.14
C ARG A 98 -9.51 -8.23 6.43
N TYR A 99 -8.35 -8.14 5.81
CA TYR A 99 -7.63 -9.26 5.21
C TYR A 99 -6.17 -9.24 5.68
N LEU A 100 -5.68 -10.36 6.20
CA LEU A 100 -4.31 -10.48 6.75
C LEU A 100 -3.96 -9.37 7.77
N GLY A 101 -4.94 -8.98 8.57
CA GLY A 101 -4.79 -7.93 9.60
C GLY A 101 -4.75 -6.49 9.06
N VAL A 102 -5.00 -6.28 7.76
CA VAL A 102 -5.00 -4.97 7.10
C VAL A 102 -6.43 -4.63 6.63
N PRO A 103 -6.92 -3.39 6.88
CA PRO A 103 -8.19 -2.95 6.33
C PRO A 103 -8.15 -2.86 4.80
N LEU A 104 -9.09 -3.53 4.13
CA LEU A 104 -9.36 -3.40 2.70
C LEU A 104 -10.41 -2.30 2.52
N SER A 105 -10.04 -1.22 1.83
CA SER A 105 -10.97 -0.13 1.53
C SER A 105 -10.76 0.43 0.12
N VAL A 106 -11.86 0.83 -0.53
CA VAL A 106 -11.87 1.61 -1.78
C VAL A 106 -11.84 3.11 -1.52
N TYR A 107 -12.03 3.53 -0.27
CA TYR A 107 -12.00 4.92 0.17
C TYR A 107 -10.93 5.14 1.23
N LYS A 108 -10.66 6.41 1.55
CA LYS A 108 -9.73 6.77 2.60
C LYS A 108 -10.24 6.27 3.96
N LEU A 109 -9.40 5.51 4.67
CA LEU A 109 -9.74 4.97 5.99
C LEU A 109 -10.15 6.07 6.97
N LYS A 110 -11.19 5.79 7.75
CA LYS A 110 -11.63 6.61 8.87
C LYS A 110 -10.77 6.32 10.09
N ARG A 111 -10.85 7.19 11.10
CA ARG A 111 -10.17 6.97 12.39
C ARG A 111 -10.59 5.65 13.04
N SER A 112 -11.87 5.30 12.94
CA SER A 112 -12.42 4.03 13.44
C SER A 112 -11.72 2.81 12.84
N ASP A 113 -11.34 2.87 11.57
CA ASP A 113 -10.74 1.74 10.86
C ASP A 113 -9.28 1.54 11.27
N GLU A 114 -8.60 2.64 11.59
CA GLU A 114 -7.22 2.70 12.05
C GLU A 114 -7.06 2.55 13.58
N GLN A 115 -8.12 2.79 14.36
CA GLN A 115 -8.10 2.70 15.83
C GLN A 115 -7.59 1.34 16.33
N PRO A 116 -7.98 0.18 15.76
CA PRO A 116 -7.44 -1.11 16.21
C PRO A 116 -5.92 -1.26 16.02
N LEU A 117 -5.29 -0.49 15.12
CA LEU A 117 -3.83 -0.46 15.04
C LEU A 117 -3.23 0.32 16.22
N VAL A 118 -3.84 1.45 16.59
CA VAL A 118 -3.44 2.23 17.77
C VAL A 118 -3.60 1.41 19.04
N ASP A 119 -4.73 0.70 19.18
CA ASP A 119 -5.04 -0.13 20.34
C ASP A 119 -4.04 -1.29 20.49
N ARG A 120 -3.60 -1.91 19.38
CA ARG A 120 -2.53 -2.93 19.42
C ARG A 120 -1.21 -2.39 19.98
N VAL A 121 -0.87 -1.13 19.68
CA VAL A 121 0.30 -0.48 20.27
C VAL A 121 0.07 -0.20 21.75
N ALA A 122 -1.09 0.35 22.11
CA ALA A 122 -1.44 0.66 23.50
C ALA A 122 -1.44 -0.60 24.38
N ASN A 123 -2.08 -1.67 23.94
CA ASN A 123 -2.21 -2.93 24.67
C ASN A 123 -0.87 -3.64 24.92
N ARG A 124 0.20 -3.26 24.20
CA ARG A 124 1.52 -3.81 24.44
C ARG A 124 2.23 -3.17 25.64
N ILE A 125 1.86 -1.95 26.01
CA ILE A 125 2.53 -1.15 27.04
C ILE A 125 2.30 -1.70 28.47
N PRO A 126 1.06 -1.99 28.92
CA PRO A 126 0.80 -2.43 30.30
C PRO A 126 1.54 -3.71 30.70
N GLY A 127 1.79 -4.61 29.73
CA GLY A 127 2.53 -5.86 29.98
C GLY A 127 4.02 -5.65 30.28
N TRP A 128 4.56 -4.46 30.01
CA TRP A 128 5.92 -4.11 30.38
C TRP A 128 5.88 -3.32 31.67
N LYS A 129 6.66 -3.76 32.68
CA LYS A 129 6.88 -3.01 33.94
C LYS A 129 7.70 -1.73 33.66
N GLY A 130 7.17 -0.83 32.83
CA GLY A 130 7.89 0.28 32.20
C GLY A 130 8.45 1.27 33.21
N GLN A 131 7.80 1.42 34.36
CA GLN A 131 8.29 2.25 35.47
C GLN A 131 9.54 1.68 36.14
N MET A 132 9.78 0.37 36.06
CA MET A 132 11.00 -0.29 36.55
C MET A 132 12.16 -0.22 35.54
N LEU A 133 11.91 0.32 34.34
CA LEU A 133 12.90 0.42 33.27
C LEU A 133 13.44 1.85 33.17
N ASN A 134 14.76 1.96 33.03
CA ASN A 134 15.39 3.22 32.67
C ASN A 134 14.98 3.67 31.25
N VAL A 135 15.28 4.93 30.89
CA VAL A 135 14.90 5.51 29.59
C VAL A 135 15.50 4.72 28.41
N ALA A 136 16.72 4.19 28.57
CA ALA A 136 17.38 3.42 27.53
C ALA A 136 16.64 2.10 27.24
N GLY A 137 16.28 1.33 28.27
CA GLY A 137 15.52 0.09 28.15
C GLY A 137 14.15 0.31 27.53
N ARG A 138 13.44 1.37 27.93
CA ARG A 138 12.16 1.76 27.32
C ARG A 138 12.32 2.14 25.84
N THR A 139 13.38 2.87 25.51
CA THR A 139 13.69 3.24 24.13
C THR A 139 13.94 1.99 23.26
N VAL A 140 14.65 0.98 23.77
CA VAL A 140 14.85 -0.29 23.06
C VAL A 140 13.51 -0.98 22.76
N LEU A 141 12.61 -1.08 23.74
CA LEU A 141 11.28 -1.68 23.53
C LEU A 141 10.42 -0.90 22.53
N VAL A 142 10.48 0.43 22.57
CA VAL A 142 9.81 1.27 21.56
C VAL A 142 10.33 0.95 20.16
N LYS A 143 11.65 0.88 19.98
CA LYS A 143 12.25 0.59 18.67
C LYS A 143 11.92 -0.82 18.18
N ALA A 144 12.17 -1.82 19.01
CA ALA A 144 12.05 -3.22 18.63
C ALA A 144 10.60 -3.68 18.45
N THR A 145 9.68 -3.17 19.28
CA THR A 145 8.30 -3.67 19.30
C THR A 145 7.30 -2.61 18.84
N LEU A 146 7.18 -1.47 19.54
CA LEU A 146 6.10 -0.51 19.24
C LEU A 146 6.22 0.10 17.84
N SER A 147 7.46 0.28 17.36
CA SER A 147 7.72 0.77 16.01
C SER A 147 7.48 -0.28 14.92
N ALA A 148 7.53 -1.57 15.29
CA ALA A 148 7.34 -2.70 14.37
C ALA A 148 5.87 -3.02 14.13
N ILE A 149 5.00 -2.87 15.14
CA ILE A 149 3.55 -3.12 15.05
C ILE A 149 2.89 -2.46 13.82
N PRO A 150 3.11 -1.16 13.52
CA PRO A 150 2.48 -0.51 12.38
C PRO A 150 3.13 -0.83 11.02
N VAL A 151 4.28 -1.52 10.98
CA VAL A 151 5.04 -1.73 9.73
C VAL A 151 4.21 -2.47 8.68
N HIS A 152 3.58 -3.58 9.05
CA HIS A 152 2.77 -4.39 8.11
C HIS A 152 1.65 -3.57 7.48
N THR A 153 0.90 -2.83 8.29
CA THR A 153 -0.17 -1.95 7.81
C THR A 153 0.40 -0.78 6.99
N SER A 154 1.51 -0.18 7.42
CA SER A 154 2.13 0.97 6.71
C SER A 154 2.71 0.60 5.36
N ILE A 155 3.15 -0.65 5.20
CA ILE A 155 3.54 -1.22 3.91
C ILE A 155 2.32 -1.21 3.00
N ALA A 156 1.19 -1.74 3.42
CA ALA A 156 0.02 -1.89 2.55
C ALA A 156 -0.68 -0.55 2.25
N LEU A 157 -0.73 0.37 3.21
CA LEU A 157 -1.53 1.58 3.11
C LEU A 157 -0.93 2.78 3.81
N TYR A 158 -1.36 3.97 3.39
CA TYR A 158 -0.99 5.24 4.00
C TYR A 158 -1.73 5.42 5.32
N LEU A 159 -1.01 5.37 6.44
CA LEU A 159 -1.56 5.71 7.75
C LEU A 159 -1.86 7.20 7.83
N SER A 160 -3.04 7.54 8.35
CA SER A 160 -3.43 8.93 8.51
C SER A 160 -2.51 9.67 9.49
N PRO A 161 -2.37 11.00 9.33
CA PRO A 161 -1.62 11.81 10.29
C PRO A 161 -2.13 11.65 11.73
N TRP A 162 -3.42 11.36 11.92
CA TRP A 162 -4.00 11.10 13.22
C TRP A 162 -3.47 9.81 13.83
N ALA A 163 -3.51 8.69 13.09
CA ALA A 163 -3.07 7.39 13.59
C ALA A 163 -1.58 7.43 13.97
N ILE A 164 -0.75 8.05 13.11
CA ILE A 164 0.67 8.24 13.39
C ILE A 164 0.88 9.06 14.67
N ASN A 165 0.16 10.19 14.83
CA ASN A 165 0.29 11.03 16.01
C ASN A 165 -0.20 10.32 17.28
N ALA A 166 -1.25 9.49 17.20
CA ALA A 166 -1.75 8.70 18.31
C ALA A 166 -0.73 7.65 18.76
N ILE A 167 -0.12 6.93 17.81
CA ILE A 167 0.95 5.95 18.09
C ILE A 167 2.18 6.66 18.66
N ASP A 168 2.58 7.80 18.10
CA ASP A 168 3.73 8.55 18.59
C ASP A 168 3.49 9.14 19.99
N LYS A 169 2.25 9.47 20.34
CA LYS A 169 1.87 9.86 21.71
C LYS A 169 2.13 8.71 22.69
N LEU A 170 1.70 7.49 22.36
CA LEU A 170 1.94 6.29 23.18
C LEU A 170 3.44 5.98 23.31
N ARG A 171 4.18 6.01 22.19
CA ARG A 171 5.64 5.76 22.18
C ARG A 171 6.39 6.78 23.02
N ARG A 172 6.02 8.06 22.92
CA ARG A 172 6.59 9.15 23.71
C ARG A 172 6.27 9.00 25.19
N ALA A 173 5.01 8.70 25.51
CA ALA A 173 4.58 8.46 26.89
C ALA A 173 5.36 7.32 27.52
N PHE A 174 5.53 6.22 26.78
CA PHE A 174 6.29 5.08 27.27
C PHE A 174 7.74 5.45 27.54
N ILE A 175 8.45 6.09 26.60
CA ILE A 175 9.86 6.47 26.78
C ILE A 175 10.09 7.34 28.02
N TRP A 176 9.21 8.29 28.31
CA TRP A 176 9.43 9.27 29.39
C TRP A 176 8.78 8.90 30.72
N ALA A 177 7.58 8.30 30.71
CA ALA A 177 6.83 7.94 31.92
C ALA A 177 6.77 6.43 32.20
N GLY A 178 7.04 5.57 31.22
CA GLY A 178 6.96 4.11 31.38
C GLY A 178 5.52 3.60 31.37
N THR A 179 4.60 4.44 30.92
CA THR A 179 3.15 4.23 30.85
C THR A 179 2.64 4.67 29.47
N ASP A 180 1.37 4.41 29.19
CA ASP A 180 0.69 4.83 27.95
C ASP A 180 0.33 6.33 27.93
N ASN A 181 0.34 6.98 29.08
CA ASN A 181 0.10 8.42 29.23
C ASN A 181 1.30 9.15 29.85
N VAL A 182 1.48 10.41 29.46
CA VAL A 182 2.49 11.31 30.03
C VAL A 182 1.96 12.74 30.11
N GLN A 183 2.16 13.39 31.26
CA GLN A 183 1.82 14.80 31.45
C GLN A 183 2.77 15.71 30.67
N GLY A 184 2.26 16.87 30.25
CA GLY A 184 3.08 17.93 29.64
C GLY A 184 4.28 18.29 30.53
N GLY A 185 5.43 18.57 29.92
CA GLY A 185 6.67 18.93 30.64
C GLY A 185 7.55 17.76 31.09
N ARG A 186 7.05 16.52 31.17
CA ARG A 186 7.88 15.34 31.49
C ARG A 186 8.71 14.83 30.31
N CYS A 187 8.37 15.24 29.09
CA CYS A 187 9.10 14.89 27.89
C CYS A 187 10.32 15.82 27.74
N LYS A 188 11.53 15.30 28.03
CA LYS A 188 12.76 16.10 28.06
C LYS A 188 13.24 16.56 26.67
N VAL A 189 12.85 15.84 25.61
CA VAL A 189 13.35 16.08 24.24
C VAL A 189 12.18 16.10 23.27
N ALA A 190 12.23 17.04 22.33
CA ALA A 190 11.25 17.15 21.25
C ALA A 190 11.23 15.86 20.39
N TRP A 191 10.03 15.40 20.01
CA TRP A 191 9.86 14.13 19.31
C TRP A 191 10.63 14.01 17.98
N PRO A 192 10.71 15.05 17.13
CA PRO A 192 11.54 14.99 15.94
C PRO A 192 13.02 14.74 16.25
N THR A 193 13.54 15.30 17.35
CA THR A 193 14.92 15.07 17.81
C THR A 193 15.10 13.65 18.34
N VAL A 194 14.13 13.13 19.10
CA VAL A 194 14.13 11.72 19.55
C VAL A 194 14.23 10.75 18.37
N CYS A 195 13.60 11.08 17.24
CA CYS A 195 13.62 10.24 16.05
C CYS A 195 14.90 10.33 15.21
N ARG A 196 15.78 11.31 15.47
CA ARG A 196 17.06 11.41 14.73
C ARG A 196 17.98 10.22 15.05
N PRO A 197 18.86 9.81 14.13
CA PRO A 197 19.95 8.88 14.42
C PRO A 197 20.76 9.31 15.65
N LYS A 198 21.38 8.34 16.33
CA LYS A 198 22.24 8.61 17.50
C LYS A 198 23.41 9.53 17.15
N GLU A 199 23.99 9.32 15.98
CA GLU A 199 25.07 10.15 15.40
C GLU A 199 24.66 11.62 15.23
N LEU A 200 23.36 11.90 15.09
CA LEU A 200 22.80 13.25 14.94
C LEU A 200 22.14 13.76 16.23
N GLY A 201 22.56 13.22 17.39
CA GLY A 201 22.11 13.63 18.72
C GLY A 201 20.69 13.17 19.09
N GLY A 202 20.11 12.22 18.37
CA GLY A 202 18.79 11.65 18.68
C GLY A 202 18.85 10.32 19.44
N LEU A 203 17.68 9.73 19.70
CA LEU A 203 17.60 8.40 20.29
C LEU A 203 17.51 7.29 19.23
N GLY A 204 17.39 7.63 17.94
CA GLY A 204 17.26 6.70 16.80
C GLY A 204 15.92 5.97 16.75
N VAL A 205 14.87 6.57 17.29
CA VAL A 205 13.50 6.03 17.24
C VAL A 205 12.93 6.24 15.83
N THR A 206 12.29 5.23 15.25
CA THR A 206 11.80 5.34 13.86
C THR A 206 10.71 6.41 13.74
N ASP A 207 10.92 7.39 12.85
CA ASP A 207 9.86 8.31 12.41
C ASP A 207 8.86 7.55 11.52
N LEU A 208 7.64 7.36 12.00
CA LEU A 208 6.63 6.55 11.31
C LEU A 208 6.16 7.18 9.99
N ARG A 209 6.22 8.51 9.85
CA ARG A 209 5.85 9.18 8.59
C ARG A 209 6.87 8.85 7.52
N ARG A 210 8.15 9.04 7.84
CA ARG A 210 9.27 8.75 6.93
C ARG A 210 9.37 7.26 6.61
N ALA A 211 9.27 6.41 7.64
CA ALA A 211 9.29 4.96 7.46
C ALA A 211 8.11 4.48 6.60
N GLY A 212 6.90 5.01 6.79
CA GLY A 212 5.76 4.68 5.94
C GLY A 212 6.00 5.00 4.47
N VAL A 213 6.56 6.17 4.16
CA VAL A 213 6.94 6.54 2.78
C VAL A 213 7.97 5.55 2.24
N ALA A 214 9.04 5.26 2.98
CA ALA A 214 10.08 4.33 2.57
C ALA A 214 9.56 2.91 2.31
N LEU A 215 8.70 2.39 3.19
CA LEU A 215 8.11 1.06 3.06
C LEU A 215 7.25 0.91 1.79
N ARG A 216 6.53 1.97 1.40
CA ARG A 216 5.66 1.95 0.21
C ARG A 216 6.40 2.13 -1.12
N VAL A 217 7.67 2.54 -1.11
CA VAL A 217 8.54 2.57 -2.31
C VAL A 217 8.58 1.20 -2.99
N ARG A 218 8.47 0.11 -2.23
CA ARG A 218 8.45 -1.26 -2.76
C ARG A 218 7.37 -1.48 -3.83
N TRP A 219 6.23 -0.80 -3.72
CA TRP A 219 5.13 -0.97 -4.67
C TRP A 219 5.43 -0.27 -5.99
N VAL A 220 6.07 0.89 -5.94
CA VAL A 220 6.58 1.57 -7.13
C VAL A 220 7.59 0.67 -7.84
N TRP A 221 8.50 0.05 -7.09
CA TRP A 221 9.47 -0.91 -7.63
C TRP A 221 8.79 -2.10 -8.29
N ARG A 222 7.85 -2.76 -7.61
CA ARG A 222 7.08 -3.89 -8.13
C ARG A 222 6.32 -3.53 -9.40
N ASP A 223 5.60 -2.41 -9.39
CA ASP A 223 4.79 -1.99 -10.53
C ASP A 223 5.69 -1.74 -11.75
N ARG A 224 6.85 -1.08 -11.55
CA ARG A 224 7.86 -0.85 -12.60
C ARG A 224 8.44 -2.15 -13.17
N LEU A 225 8.81 -3.10 -12.32
CA LEU A 225 9.30 -4.41 -12.77
C LEU A 225 8.25 -5.16 -13.60
N SER A 226 6.96 -4.97 -13.28
CA SER A 226 5.86 -5.53 -14.06
C SER A 226 5.46 -4.70 -15.29
N GLY A 227 6.25 -3.70 -15.68
CA GLY A 227 5.94 -2.82 -16.82
C GLY A 227 4.71 -1.91 -16.62
N ARG A 228 4.19 -1.82 -15.39
CA ARG A 228 3.01 -1.03 -15.06
C ARG A 228 3.39 0.37 -14.58
N THR A 229 2.52 1.33 -14.85
CA THR A 229 2.59 2.62 -14.16
C THR A 229 2.33 2.42 -12.67
N PRO A 230 3.14 3.01 -11.77
CA PRO A 230 2.91 2.93 -10.34
C PRO A 230 1.48 3.32 -9.96
N ALA A 231 0.80 2.48 -9.19
CA ALA A 231 -0.58 2.73 -8.77
C ALA A 231 -0.69 3.87 -7.73
N THR A 232 0.35 4.04 -6.90
CA THR A 232 0.37 5.11 -5.89
C THR A 232 0.51 6.49 -6.53
N LYS A 233 -0.24 7.45 -5.97
CA LYS A 233 -0.16 8.89 -6.30
C LYS A 233 0.57 9.69 -5.21
N GLU A 234 1.18 9.02 -4.24
CA GLU A 234 1.89 9.68 -3.15
C GLU A 234 3.19 10.32 -3.67
N GLY A 235 3.20 11.64 -3.79
CA GLY A 235 4.34 12.40 -4.30
C GLY A 235 5.65 12.12 -3.54
N ALA A 236 5.58 11.97 -2.21
CA ALA A 236 6.76 11.64 -1.40
C ALA A 236 7.33 10.26 -1.71
N VAL A 237 6.48 9.25 -1.97
CA VAL A 237 6.92 7.89 -2.32
C VAL A 237 7.58 7.89 -3.71
N LEU A 238 6.96 8.57 -4.67
CA LEU A 238 7.50 8.70 -6.03
C LEU A 238 8.82 9.48 -6.05
N ALA A 239 8.91 10.57 -5.30
CA ALA A 239 10.14 11.37 -5.18
C ALA A 239 11.26 10.57 -4.51
N LEU A 240 10.96 9.83 -3.44
CA LEU A 240 11.94 8.97 -2.78
C LEU A 240 12.42 7.85 -3.72
N PHE A 241 11.50 7.21 -4.46
CA PHE A 241 11.86 6.23 -5.47
C PHE A 241 12.80 6.81 -6.53
N GLN A 242 12.47 7.99 -7.08
CA GLN A 242 13.34 8.68 -8.03
C GLN A 242 14.69 9.08 -7.43
N ALA A 243 14.73 9.49 -6.16
CA ALA A 243 15.98 9.83 -5.49
C ALA A 243 16.88 8.61 -5.27
N ALA A 244 16.29 7.44 -5.02
CA ALA A 244 16.99 6.21 -4.65
C ALA A 244 17.25 5.25 -5.83
N THR A 245 16.85 5.59 -7.07
CA THR A 245 17.00 4.70 -8.23
C THR A 245 17.66 5.42 -9.41
N VAL A 246 18.46 4.65 -10.17
CA VAL A 246 19.03 5.05 -11.46
C VAL A 246 18.50 4.09 -12.51
N PHE A 247 18.16 4.62 -13.69
CA PHE A 247 17.66 3.82 -14.80
C PHE A 247 18.78 3.59 -15.81
N HIS A 248 19.21 2.34 -15.97
CA HIS A 248 20.08 1.96 -17.07
C HIS A 248 19.23 1.74 -18.32
N LEU A 249 19.50 2.50 -19.37
CA LEU A 249 18.70 2.48 -20.58
C LEU A 249 18.98 1.18 -21.38
N GLY A 250 17.94 0.37 -21.56
CA GLY A 250 17.93 -0.75 -22.51
C GLY A 250 17.34 -0.32 -23.86
N ASN A 251 16.33 -1.04 -24.35
CA ASN A 251 15.61 -0.70 -25.59
C ASN A 251 14.71 0.55 -25.49
N GLY A 252 14.70 1.25 -24.35
CA GLY A 252 13.95 2.48 -24.13
C GLY A 252 12.43 2.33 -23.99
N GLN A 253 11.85 1.13 -24.05
CA GLN A 253 10.39 0.94 -24.05
C GLN A 253 9.75 1.02 -22.65
N SER A 254 10.51 0.73 -21.59
CA SER A 254 10.00 0.70 -20.21
C SER A 254 10.38 1.95 -19.39
N THR A 255 11.15 2.86 -19.99
CA THR A 255 11.71 4.05 -19.32
C THR A 255 11.04 5.30 -19.86
N PHE A 256 10.53 6.17 -18.98
CA PHE A 256 9.89 7.42 -19.39
C PHE A 256 10.93 8.52 -19.66
N PHE A 257 10.86 9.11 -20.85
CA PHE A 257 11.80 10.10 -21.34
C PHE A 257 11.94 11.31 -20.42
N TRP A 258 10.82 11.87 -19.96
CA TRP A 258 10.83 13.14 -19.22
C TRP A 258 11.11 12.99 -17.72
N THR A 259 10.69 11.89 -17.10
CA THR A 259 10.56 11.78 -15.63
C THR A 259 11.45 10.71 -15.00
N ASN A 260 12.05 9.81 -15.78
CA ASN A 260 12.99 8.81 -15.26
C ASN A 260 14.42 9.32 -15.33
N ARG A 261 15.27 8.81 -14.42
CA ARG A 261 16.67 9.24 -14.27
C ARG A 261 17.60 8.39 -15.14
N TRP A 262 17.43 8.52 -16.45
CA TRP A 262 18.13 7.68 -17.45
C TRP A 262 19.28 8.42 -18.16
N LEU A 263 19.45 9.72 -17.91
CA LEU A 263 20.55 10.53 -18.43
C LEU A 263 21.55 10.82 -17.31
N ASP A 264 22.60 10.02 -17.20
CA ASP A 264 23.66 10.16 -16.17
C ASP A 264 23.12 10.32 -14.75
N GLY A 265 22.10 9.50 -14.43
CA GLY A 265 21.43 9.56 -13.13
C GLY A 265 20.62 10.84 -12.92
N SER A 266 20.26 11.58 -13.97
CA SER A 266 19.36 12.73 -13.94
C SER A 266 18.17 12.53 -14.88
N SER A 267 17.10 13.30 -14.63
CA SER A 267 15.91 13.34 -15.49
C SER A 267 15.82 14.68 -16.20
N ILE A 268 15.21 14.71 -17.38
CA ILE A 268 15.01 15.96 -18.12
C ILE A 268 14.12 16.94 -17.32
N GLN A 269 13.15 16.43 -16.55
CA GLN A 269 12.37 17.26 -15.62
C GLN A 269 13.26 18.02 -14.62
N THR A 270 14.35 17.41 -14.16
CA THR A 270 15.28 18.03 -13.21
C THR A 270 16.26 18.96 -13.91
N MET A 271 16.78 18.55 -15.06
CA MET A 271 17.78 19.32 -15.82
C MET A 271 17.17 20.55 -16.51
N ALA A 272 15.96 20.41 -17.04
CA ALA A 272 15.26 21.42 -17.82
C ALA A 272 13.79 21.56 -17.34
N PRO A 273 13.56 22.12 -16.14
CA PRO A 273 12.22 22.20 -15.54
C PRO A 273 11.26 23.08 -16.36
N ASN A 274 11.77 24.11 -17.03
CA ASN A 274 10.96 24.99 -17.90
C ASN A 274 10.47 24.26 -19.15
N VAL A 275 11.36 23.50 -19.82
CA VAL A 275 10.97 22.60 -20.92
C VAL A 275 9.89 21.63 -20.46
N PHE A 276 10.09 20.95 -19.32
CA PHE A 276 9.12 19.98 -18.81
C PHE A 276 7.75 20.58 -18.49
N ARG A 277 7.68 21.84 -18.04
CA ARG A 277 6.41 22.55 -17.84
C ARG A 277 5.65 22.74 -19.14
N ALA A 278 6.34 23.00 -20.25
CA ALA A 278 5.75 23.16 -21.57
C ALA A 278 5.37 21.84 -22.26
N VAL A 279 5.73 20.67 -21.71
CA VAL A 279 5.35 19.37 -22.29
C VAL A 279 3.86 19.10 -22.12
N LYS A 280 3.19 18.71 -23.21
CA LYS A 280 1.79 18.22 -23.22
C LYS A 280 1.61 17.15 -22.14
N ALA A 281 0.59 17.29 -21.29
CA ALA A 281 0.36 16.35 -20.18
C ALA A 281 0.35 14.87 -20.62
N ARG A 282 -0.30 14.57 -21.77
CA ARG A 282 -0.35 13.22 -22.37
C ARG A 282 1.03 12.66 -22.78
N LYS A 283 2.00 13.54 -23.07
CA LYS A 283 3.34 13.16 -23.54
C LYS A 283 4.37 13.08 -22.41
N LYS A 284 4.04 13.47 -21.18
CA LYS A 284 4.92 13.31 -20.01
C LYS A 284 5.21 11.83 -19.67
N LYS A 285 4.37 10.91 -20.18
CA LYS A 285 4.53 9.46 -20.05
C LYS A 285 5.15 8.78 -21.28
N ALA A 286 5.60 9.55 -22.28
CA ALA A 286 6.26 8.97 -23.45
C ALA A 286 7.53 8.22 -23.05
N THR A 287 7.75 7.07 -23.67
CA THR A 287 8.93 6.24 -23.41
C THR A 287 10.16 6.84 -24.09
N VAL A 288 11.37 6.46 -23.67
CA VAL A 288 12.62 6.91 -24.31
C VAL A 288 12.66 6.45 -25.76
N ALA A 289 12.21 5.23 -26.04
CA ALA A 289 12.10 4.70 -27.40
C ALA A 289 11.19 5.57 -28.29
N GLU A 290 9.98 5.87 -27.80
CA GLU A 290 9.02 6.72 -28.53
C GLU A 290 9.54 8.15 -28.72
N ALA A 291 10.17 8.71 -27.70
CA ALA A 291 10.59 10.10 -27.68
C ALA A 291 11.81 10.36 -28.56
N LEU A 292 12.76 9.41 -28.59
CA LEU A 292 13.97 9.51 -29.43
C LEU A 292 13.71 9.13 -30.88
N HIS A 293 12.71 8.29 -31.17
CA HIS A 293 12.34 7.96 -32.53
C HIS A 293 11.95 9.23 -33.31
N GLU A 294 12.71 9.51 -34.38
CA GLU A 294 12.55 10.70 -35.23
C GLU A 294 12.49 12.03 -34.46
N PHE A 295 13.17 12.12 -33.30
CA PHE A 295 13.13 13.29 -32.42
C PHE A 295 11.70 13.72 -32.04
N ALA A 296 10.77 12.76 -31.92
CA ALA A 296 9.36 13.02 -31.60
C ALA A 296 9.17 13.83 -30.30
N TRP A 297 10.15 13.78 -29.39
CA TRP A 297 10.14 14.56 -28.15
C TRP A 297 9.99 16.07 -28.37
N VAL A 298 10.50 16.61 -29.47
CA VAL A 298 10.36 18.04 -29.81
C VAL A 298 8.87 18.41 -29.96
N ARG A 299 8.08 17.53 -30.57
CA ARG A 299 6.62 17.71 -30.78
C ARG A 299 5.80 17.57 -29.49
N HIS A 300 6.43 17.10 -28.41
CA HIS A 300 5.81 17.00 -27.09
C HIS A 300 5.70 18.37 -26.41
N ILE A 301 6.58 19.32 -26.74
CA ILE A 301 6.65 20.66 -26.17
C ILE A 301 5.55 21.54 -26.80
N GLN A 302 4.93 22.40 -26.00
CA GLN A 302 3.92 23.39 -26.41
C GLN A 302 4.48 24.79 -26.34
N GLY A 303 3.98 25.67 -27.21
CA GLY A 303 4.42 27.06 -27.28
C GLY A 303 5.66 27.26 -28.16
N ALA A 304 6.07 28.52 -28.31
CA ALA A 304 7.29 28.87 -29.02
C ALA A 304 8.52 28.51 -28.18
N LEU A 305 9.54 27.94 -28.80
CA LEU A 305 10.84 27.64 -28.17
C LEU A 305 11.62 28.94 -27.95
N THR A 306 11.31 29.66 -26.87
CA THR A 306 11.98 30.92 -26.49
C THR A 306 13.19 30.68 -25.59
N MET A 307 14.08 31.66 -25.44
CA MET A 307 15.24 31.59 -24.52
C MET A 307 14.86 31.37 -23.04
N GLN A 308 13.60 31.63 -22.66
CA GLN A 308 13.10 31.35 -21.30
C GLN A 308 12.76 29.87 -21.10
N LEU A 309 12.59 29.13 -22.19
CA LEU A 309 12.28 27.70 -22.22
C LEU A 309 13.53 26.82 -22.24
N LEU A 310 14.61 27.28 -22.88
CA LEU A 310 15.94 26.64 -22.92
C LEU A 310 16.70 26.84 -21.60
#